data_AF-A0A2G5WIV4-F1
#
_entry.id   AF-A0A2G5WIV4-F1
#
_cell.length_a   1.000
_cell.length_b   1.000
_cell.length_c   1.000
_cell.angle_alpha   90.00
_cell.angle_beta   90.00
_cell.angle_gamma   90.00
#
_symmetry.space_group_name_H-M   'P 1'
#
loop_
_entity.id
_entity.type
_entity.pdbx_description
1 polymer ?
#
loop_
_entity_poly.entity_id
_entity_poly.type
_entity_poly.pdbx_seq_one_letter_code
_entity_poly.pdbx_strand_id
1 'polypeptide(L)' 'MSKCTIDHTQNDVVQKLIEQQAFLPGELVERGELFLSKPKAQETLNEVFHLLKKYDLAAEEERMKRNQTMEQLFR' A
#
# COMPACT_ATOMS: atom_id res chain seq x y z
N MET A 1 -9.51 -2.94 -13.12
CA MET A 1 -9.61 -4.00 -12.10
C MET A 1 -8.80 -5.20 -12.56
N SER A 2 -7.49 -5.20 -12.28
CA SER A 2 -6.64 -6.36 -12.54
C SER A 2 -6.95 -7.38 -11.44
N LYS A 3 -7.49 -8.55 -11.81
CA LYS A 3 -7.56 -9.68 -10.89
C LYS A 3 -6.11 -10.00 -10.48
N CYS A 4 -5.77 -9.76 -9.22
CA CYS A 4 -4.60 -10.40 -8.62
C CYS A 4 -4.78 -11.90 -8.83
N THR A 5 -3.87 -12.51 -9.58
CA THR A 5 -3.84 -13.96 -9.77
C THR A 5 -3.18 -14.69 -8.60
N ILE A 6 -2.59 -13.92 -7.67
CA ILE A 6 -1.88 -14.39 -6.50
C ILE A 6 -2.42 -13.61 -5.30
N ASP A 7 -2.79 -14.30 -4.24
CA ASP A 7 -3.16 -13.65 -2.98
C ASP A 7 -1.89 -13.14 -2.28
N HIS A 8 -1.80 -11.83 -2.11
CA HIS A 8 -0.66 -11.22 -1.42
C HIS A 8 -0.85 -11.39 0.09
N THR A 9 0.10 -12.05 0.73
CA THR A 9 0.06 -12.18 2.20
C THR A 9 0.33 -10.83 2.85
N GLN A 10 -0.14 -10.68 4.08
CA GLN A 10 0.09 -9.47 4.88
C GLN A 10 1.57 -9.10 4.98
N ASN A 11 2.45 -10.11 5.11
CA ASN A 11 3.89 -9.90 5.13
C ASN A 11 4.40 -9.34 3.79
N ASP A 12 3.87 -9.79 2.65
CA ASP A 12 4.24 -9.29 1.33
C ASP A 12 3.89 -7.80 1.17
N VAL A 13 2.72 -7.41 1.66
CA VAL A 13 2.30 -5.99 1.68
C VAL A 13 3.17 -5.14 2.61
N VAL A 14 3.49 -5.65 3.80
CA VAL A 14 4.38 -4.95 4.76
C VAL A 14 5.79 -4.79 4.18
N GLN A 15 6.36 -5.84 3.60
CA GLN A 15 7.65 -5.76 2.92
C GLN A 15 7.61 -4.72 1.80
N LYS A 16 6.53 -4.70 1.01
CA LYS A 16 6.34 -3.68 -0.03
C LYS A 16 6.28 -2.27 0.53
N LEU A 17 5.57 -2.06 1.64
CA LEU A 17 5.47 -0.77 2.30
C LEU A 17 6.85 -0.28 2.76
N ILE A 18 7.64 -1.15 3.38
CA ILE A 18 9.01 -0.87 3.84
C ILE A 18 9.92 -0.56 2.66
N GLU A 19 9.88 -1.35 1.58
CA GLU A 19 10.66 -1.08 0.35
C GLU A 19 10.33 0.29 -0.26
N GLN A 20 9.06 0.70 -0.18
CA GLN A 20 8.60 1.98 -0.72
C GLN A 20 8.69 3.11 0.30
N GLN A 21 9.05 2.85 1.57
CA GLN A 21 9.01 3.85 2.65
C GLN A 21 9.91 5.05 2.36
N ALA A 22 10.98 4.85 1.58
CA ALA A 22 11.89 5.91 1.17
C ALA A 22 11.25 6.92 0.20
N PHE A 23 10.17 6.52 -0.48
CA PHE A 23 9.41 7.35 -1.42
C PHE A 23 8.05 7.79 -0.85
N LEU A 24 7.56 7.11 0.19
CA LEU A 24 6.31 7.42 0.87
C LEU A 24 6.53 8.48 1.97
N PRO A 25 5.52 9.30 2.27
CA PRO A 25 5.58 10.17 3.43
C PRO A 25 5.52 9.32 4.71
N GLY A 26 6.33 9.66 5.71
CA GLY A 26 6.45 8.88 6.95
C GLY A 26 5.12 8.63 7.67
N GLU A 27 4.21 9.60 7.64
CA GLU A 27 2.88 9.45 8.25
C GLU A 27 2.05 8.32 7.59
N LEU A 28 2.17 8.14 6.27
CA LEU A 28 1.50 7.04 5.56
C LEU A 28 2.13 5.68 5.89
N VAL A 29 3.44 5.65 6.09
CA VAL A 29 4.16 4.43 6.47
C VAL A 29 3.70 3.98 7.85
N GLU A 30 3.72 4.86 8.85
CA GLU A 30 3.28 4.54 10.21
C GLU A 30 1.80 4.09 10.23
N ARG A 31 0.92 4.78 9.49
CA ARG A 31 -0.49 4.37 9.35
C ARG A 31 -0.63 3.02 8.67
N GLY A 32 0.14 2.78 7.60
CA GLY A 32 0.16 1.52 6.88
C GLY A 32 0.62 0.36 7.77
N GLU A 33 1.66 0.56 8.57
CA GLU A 33 2.14 -0.44 9.54
C GLU A 33 1.09 -0.73 10.61
N LEU A 34 0.46 0.29 11.20
CA LEU A 34 -0.64 0.11 12.17
C LEU A 34 -1.85 -0.58 11.55
N PHE A 35 -2.18 -0.23 10.30
CA PHE A 35 -3.26 -0.84 9.57
C PHE A 35 -2.98 -2.33 9.29
N LEU A 36 -1.76 -2.65 8.86
CA LEU A 36 -1.30 -4.01 8.59
C LEU A 36 -0.94 -4.79 9.85
N SER A 37 -0.90 -4.15 11.03
CA SER A 37 -0.70 -4.83 12.32
C SER A 37 -1.88 -5.74 12.69
N LYS A 38 -3.09 -5.46 12.16
CA LYS A 38 -4.28 -6.29 12.34
C LYS A 38 -4.55 -7.12 11.09
N PRO A 39 -4.99 -8.39 11.20
CA PRO A 39 -5.33 -9.21 10.03
C PRO A 39 -6.38 -8.51 9.15
N LYS A 40 -6.10 -8.42 7.85
CA LYS A 40 -6.97 -7.79 6.85
C LYS A 40 -7.51 -8.81 5.85
N ALA A 41 -8.60 -8.45 5.20
CA ALA A 41 -9.15 -9.23 4.11
C ALA A 41 -8.17 -9.23 2.92
N GLN A 42 -8.18 -10.33 2.15
CA GLN A 42 -7.30 -10.45 0.98
C GLN A 42 -7.54 -9.36 -0.06
N GLU A 43 -8.79 -8.94 -0.26
CA GLU A 43 -9.13 -7.80 -1.12
C GLU A 43 -8.35 -6.55 -0.70
N THR A 44 -8.36 -6.22 0.59
CA THR A 44 -7.65 -5.06 1.14
C THR A 44 -6.14 -5.19 0.98
N LEU A 45 -5.57 -6.37 1.28
CA LEU A 45 -4.14 -6.63 1.11
C LEU A 45 -3.72 -6.45 -0.35
N ASN A 46 -4.47 -7.02 -1.27
CA ASN A 46 -4.24 -6.92 -2.71
C ASN A 46 -4.37 -5.47 -3.20
N GLU A 47 -5.34 -4.72 -2.69
CA GLU A 47 -5.53 -3.31 -3.05
C GLU A 47 -4.36 -2.44 -2.57
N VAL A 48 -3.97 -2.58 -1.30
CA VAL A 48 -2.81 -1.85 -0.73
C VAL A 48 -1.53 -2.21 -1.48
N PHE A 49 -1.31 -3.50 -1.77
CA PHE A 49 -0.17 -3.95 -2.55
C PHE A 49 -0.15 -3.31 -3.94
N HIS A 50 -1.31 -3.26 -4.62
CA HIS A 50 -1.43 -2.63 -5.93
C HIS A 50 -1.15 -1.13 -5.91
N LEU A 51 -1.57 -0.43 -4.85
CA LEU A 51 -1.28 0.99 -4.67
C LEU A 51 0.22 1.24 -4.45
N LEU A 52 0.89 0.37 -3.69
CA LEU A 52 2.34 0.42 -3.45
C LEU A 52 3.16 -0.05 -4.67
N LYS A 53 2.59 -0.91 -5.51
CA LYS A 53 3.25 -1.46 -6.69
C LYS A 53 3.58 -0.35 -7.70
N LYS A 54 4.84 -0.28 -8.14
CA LYS A 54 5.35 0.79 -9.04
C LYS A 54 5.13 2.19 -8.48
N TYR A 55 5.11 2.36 -7.15
CA TYR A 55 5.00 3.69 -6.54
C TYR A 55 6.29 4.50 -6.76
N ASP A 56 7.44 3.83 -6.68
CA ASP A 56 8.75 4.33 -7.08
C ASP A 56 8.78 4.88 -8.52
N LEU A 57 8.09 4.22 -9.46
CA LEU A 57 7.99 4.66 -10.86
C LEU A 57 6.81 5.60 -11.14
N ALA A 58 5.94 5.85 -10.16
CA ALA A 58 4.78 6.70 -10.35
C ALA A 58 5.19 8.19 -10.41
N ALA A 59 4.56 8.94 -11.31
CA ALA A 59 4.70 10.39 -11.36
C ALA A 59 4.11 11.04 -10.10
N GLU A 60 4.52 12.26 -9.79
CA GLU A 60 4.13 12.97 -8.57
C GLU A 60 2.60 13.10 -8.42
N GLU A 61 1.89 13.39 -9.51
CA GLU A 61 0.42 13.44 -9.50
C GLU A 61 -0.21 12.09 -9.16
N GLU A 62 0.32 11.00 -9.73
CA GLU A 62 -0.15 9.64 -9.45
C GLU A 62 0.19 9.21 -8.03
N ARG A 63 1.36 9.61 -7.51
CA ARG A 63 1.73 9.41 -6.10
C ARG A 63 0.77 10.14 -5.18
N MET A 64 0.39 11.38 -5.48
CA MET A 64 -0.61 12.12 -4.71
C MET A 64 -1.97 11.41 -4.70
N LYS A 65 -2.48 10.96 -5.85
CA LYS A 65 -3.74 10.20 -5.90
C LYS A 65 -3.65 8.91 -5.08
N ARG A 66 -2.54 8.18 -5.19
CA ARG A 66 -2.30 6.97 -4.40
C ARG A 66 -2.24 7.27 -2.91
N ASN A 67 -1.58 8.35 -2.50
CA ASN A 67 -1.52 8.78 -1.11
C ASN A 67 -2.92 9.03 -0.57
N GLN A 68 -3.75 9.80 -1.28
CA GLN A 68 -5.13 10.04 -0.86
C GLN A 68 -5.93 8.73 -0.73
N THR A 69 -5.78 7.81 -1.68
CA THR A 69 -6.45 6.50 -1.61
C THR A 69 -5.95 5.67 -0.41
N MET A 70 -4.65 5.65 -0.17
CA MET A 70 -4.04 4.97 0.99
C MET A 70 -4.52 5.59 2.30
N GLU A 71 -4.58 6.92 2.40
CA GLU A 71 -5.08 7.62 3.59
C GLU A 71 -6.54 7.28 3.88
N GLN A 72 -7.38 7.15 2.85
CA GLN A 72 -8.78 6.72 3.01
C GLN A 72 -8.88 5.25 3.42
N LEU A 73 -8.01 4.39 2.90
CA LEU A 73 -7.93 2.97 3.26
C LEU A 73 -7.44 2.74 4.69
N PHE A 74 -6.45 3.53 5.13
CA PHE A 74 -5.82 3.41 6.45
C PHE A 74 -6.58 4.19 7.54
N ARG A 75 -7.70 4.82 7.21
CA ARG A 75 -8.58 5.54 8.13
C ARG A 75 -9.29 4.59 9.10
#